data_AF-A0A2D5TUF0-F1
#
_entry.id   AF-A0A2D5TUF0-F1
#
_cell.length_a   1.000
_cell.length_b   1.000
_cell.length_c   1.000
_cell.angle_alpha   90.00
_cell.angle_beta   90.00
_cell.angle_gamma   90.00
#
_symmetry.space_group_name_H-M   'P 1'
#
loop_
_entity.id
_entity.type
_entity.pdbx_description
1 polymer ?
#
loop_
_entity_poly.entity_id
_entity_poly.type
_entity_poly.pdbx_seq_one_letter_code
_entity_poly.pdbx_strand_id
1 'polypeptide(L)' 'MKNDQTKNTQQRYTSRYQHVTENSVRFTCVIEKDAYDRLLRMADSKGVRRNKMLNRLIQSCKS' A
#
# COMPACT_ATOMS: atom_id res chain seq x y z
N MET A 1 -10.26 0.39 -41.45
CA MET A 1 -9.25 0.77 -40.43
C MET A 1 -9.73 0.20 -39.10
N LYS A 2 -8.85 -0.48 -38.34
CA LYS A 2 -9.17 -1.14 -37.07
C LYS A 2 -9.36 -0.06 -35.98
N ASN A 3 -10.51 -0.03 -35.32
CA ASN A 3 -10.70 0.73 -34.07
C ASN A 3 -10.22 -0.14 -32.91
N ASP A 4 -8.92 -0.05 -32.64
CA ASP A 4 -8.27 -0.55 -31.45
C ASP A 4 -8.10 0.63 -30.47
N GLN A 5 -8.32 0.39 -29.18
CA GLN A 5 -8.02 1.30 -28.07
C GLN A 5 -8.99 2.46 -27.77
N THR A 6 -10.10 2.13 -27.12
CA THR A 6 -10.46 2.81 -25.87
C THR A 6 -10.43 1.77 -24.76
N LYS A 7 -9.20 1.52 -24.30
CA LYS A 7 -8.91 0.70 -23.12
C LYS A 7 -9.72 1.23 -21.94
N ASN A 8 -10.44 0.33 -21.29
CA ASN A 8 -10.87 0.42 -19.91
C ASN A 8 -9.81 1.12 -19.02
N THR A 9 -9.97 2.41 -18.74
CA THR A 9 -9.17 3.12 -17.73
C THR A 9 -10.07 3.83 -16.72
N GLN A 10 -11.21 3.23 -16.38
CA GLN A 10 -11.61 3.20 -14.97
C GLN A 10 -10.82 2.08 -14.29
N GLN A 11 -9.49 2.21 -14.24
CA GLN A 11 -8.72 1.51 -13.22
C GLN A 11 -9.26 2.04 -11.90
N ARG A 12 -10.11 1.23 -11.24
CA ARG A 12 -10.55 1.50 -9.87
C ARG A 12 -9.27 1.72 -9.06
N TYR A 13 -9.02 2.96 -8.66
CA TYR A 13 -8.05 3.27 -7.62
C TYR A 13 -8.58 2.62 -6.32
N THR A 14 -8.40 1.31 -6.16
CA THR A 14 -8.83 0.60 -4.96
C THR A 14 -7.78 0.84 -3.88
N SER A 15 -7.74 2.07 -3.37
CA SER A 15 -6.96 2.34 -2.18
C SER A 15 -7.45 1.42 -1.05
N ARG A 16 -6.51 0.86 -0.29
CA ARG A 16 -6.79 -0.04 0.82
C ARG A 16 -6.62 0.73 2.13
N TYR A 17 -7.60 0.60 3.01
CA TYR A 17 -7.51 1.11 4.37
C TYR A 17 -6.66 0.15 5.21
N GLN A 18 -5.69 0.71 5.93
CA GLN A 18 -4.81 -0.04 6.80
C GLN A 18 -4.67 0.68 8.13
N HIS A 19 -4.81 -0.06 9.22
CA HIS A 19 -4.60 0.50 10.55
C HIS A 19 -3.14 0.38 10.95
N VAL A 20 -2.62 1.47 11.50
CA VAL A 20 -1.29 1.60 12.09
C VAL A 20 -1.47 2.13 13.50
N THR A 21 -0.78 1.53 14.46
CA THR A 21 -0.76 2.03 15.84
C THR A 21 0.63 2.59 16.12
N GLU A 22 0.69 3.82 16.59
CA GLU A 22 1.90 4.51 17.01
C GLU A 22 1.62 5.30 18.30
N ASN A 23 2.52 5.22 19.30
CA ASN A 23 2.37 5.90 20.60
C ASN A 23 1.00 5.70 21.26
N SER A 24 0.49 4.47 21.19
CA SER A 24 -0.85 4.08 21.68
C SER A 24 -2.03 4.75 20.95
N VAL A 25 -1.78 5.50 19.87
CA VAL A 25 -2.79 6.10 19.00
C VAL A 25 -2.95 5.25 17.75
N ARG A 26 -4.21 4.97 17.36
CA ARG A 26 -4.53 4.22 16.14
C ARG A 26 -4.87 5.17 15.01
N PHE A 27 -4.10 5.10 13.93
CA PHE A 27 -4.30 5.84 12.70
C PHE A 27 -4.84 4.91 11.61
N THR A 28 -5.67 5.46 10.73
CA THR A 28 -6.11 4.77 9.51
C THR A 28 -5.41 5.43 8.34
N CYS A 29 -4.54 4.68 7.65
CA CYS A 29 -3.88 5.12 6.44
C CYS A 29 -4.60 4.57 5.21
N VAL A 30 -4.66 5.39 4.17
CA VAL A 30 -5.17 5.02 2.86
C VAL A 30 -3.95 4.79 1.97
N ILE A 31 -3.77 3.55 1.50
CA ILE A 31 -2.61 3.17 0.69
C ILE A 31 -3.13 2.82 -0.70
N GLU A 32 -2.56 3.43 -1.74
CA GLU A 32 -2.85 3.06 -3.13
C GLU A 32 -2.58 1.57 -3.37
N LYS A 33 -3.39 0.93 -4.22
CA LYS A 33 -3.30 -0.51 -4.49
C LYS A 33 -1.88 -0.94 -4.85
N ASP A 34 -1.22 -0.21 -5.74
CA ASP A 34 0.12 -0.58 -6.23
C ASP A 34 1.18 -0.45 -5.14
N ALA A 35 1.09 0.58 -4.30
CA ALA A 35 1.96 0.73 -3.14
C ALA A 35 1.72 -0.39 -2.11
N TYR A 36 0.46 -0.78 -1.91
CA TYR A 36 0.08 -1.89 -1.03
C TYR A 36 0.62 -3.25 -1.54
N ASP A 37 0.49 -3.52 -2.84
CA ASP A 37 1.00 -4.75 -3.46
C ASP A 37 2.54 -4.81 -3.40
N ARG A 38 3.23 -3.67 -3.58
CA ARG A 38 4.68 -3.58 -3.37
C ARG A 38 5.07 -3.85 -1.92
N LEU A 39 4.34 -3.29 -0.97
CA LEU A 39 4.56 -3.51 0.46
C LEU A 39 4.41 -5.00 0.81
N LEU A 40 3.41 -5.68 0.26
CA LEU A 40 3.21 -7.12 0.44
C LEU A 40 4.42 -7.92 -0.05
N ARG A 41 4.85 -7.69 -1.30
CA ARG A 41 6.03 -8.38 -1.87
C ARG A 41 7.31 -8.15 -1.06
N MET A 42 7.52 -6.91 -0.57
CA MET A 42 8.67 -6.59 0.27
C MET A 42 8.60 -7.28 1.65
N ALA A 43 7.40 -7.38 2.22
CA ALA A 43 7.18 -8.05 3.51
C ALA A 43 7.44 -9.55 3.39
N ASP A 44 6.93 -10.19 2.34
CA ASP A 44 7.13 -11.61 2.04
C ASP A 44 8.62 -11.92 1.79
N SER A 45 9.29 -11.11 0.97
CA SER A 45 10.73 -11.26 0.69
C SER A 45 11.60 -11.19 1.96
N LYS A 46 11.15 -10.47 2.99
CA LYS A 46 11.88 -10.32 4.26
C LYS A 46 11.36 -11.24 5.37
N GLY A 47 10.37 -12.08 5.10
CA GLY A 47 9.72 -12.93 6.11
C GLY A 47 9.11 -12.14 7.28
N VAL A 48 8.68 -10.90 7.04
CA VAL A 48 8.10 -10.02 8.08
C VAL A 48 6.62 -9.78 7.82
N ARG A 49 5.85 -9.57 8.90
CA ARG A 49 4.44 -9.20 8.77
C ARG A 49 4.32 -7.83 8.08
N ARG A 50 3.40 -7.71 7.11
CA ARG A 50 3.06 -6.45 6.41
C ARG A 50 2.95 -5.24 7.34
N ASN A 51 2.16 -5.35 8.42
CA ASN A 51 1.97 -4.24 9.37
C ASN A 51 3.28 -3.82 10.05
N LYS A 52 4.16 -4.79 10.37
CA LYS A 52 5.48 -4.50 10.95
C LYS A 52 6.36 -3.77 9.95
N MET A 53 6.30 -4.14 8.67
CA MET A 53 7.03 -3.45 7.61
C MET A 53 6.50 -2.04 7.36
N LEU A 54 5.17 -1.86 7.32
CA LEU A 54 4.54 -0.55 7.19
C LEU A 54 4.93 0.39 8.33
N ASN A 55 4.88 -0.10 9.58
CA ASN A 55 5.30 0.69 10.73
C ASN A 55 6.77 1.11 10.61
N ARG A 56 7.67 0.21 10.19
CA ARG A 56 9.08 0.54 9.96
C ARG A 56 9.27 1.62 8.90
N LEU A 57 8.51 1.57 7.81
CA LEU A 57 8.56 2.59 6.75
C LEU A 57 8.08 3.95 7.27
N ILE A 58 6.98 3.98 8.03
CA ILE A 58 6.48 5.23 8.63
C ILE A 58 7.52 5.82 9.59
N GLN A 59 8.16 4.99 10.42
CA GLN A 59 9.23 5.44 11.31
C GLN A 59 10.44 5.98 10.53
N SER A 60 10.83 5.35 9.42
CA SER A 60 11.98 5.83 8.62
C SER A 60 11.76 7.19 7.97
N CYS A 61 10.51 7.62 7.76
CA CYS A 61 10.20 8.93 7.19
C CYS A 61 10.25 10.08 8.22
N LYS A 62 10.52 9.79 9.50
CA LYS A 62 10.59 10.79 10.57
C LYS A 62 12.00 11.33 10.83
N SER A 63 13.01 10.80 10.14
CA SER A 63 14.43 11.20 10.25
C SER A 63 14.84 12.18 9.17
#